data_AF-A0A2N4TZ56-F1
#
_entry.id   AF-A0A2N4TZ56-F1
#
_cell.length_a   1.000
_cell.length_b   1.000
_cell.length_c   1.000
_cell.angle_alpha   90.00
_cell.angle_beta   90.00
_cell.angle_gamma   90.00
#
_symmetry.space_group_name_H-M   'P 1'
#
loop_
_entity.id
_entity.type
_entity.pdbx_description
1 polymer ?
#
loop_
_entity_poly.entity_id
_entity_poly.type
_entity_poly.pdbx_seq_one_letter_code
_entity_poly.pdbx_strand_id
1 'polypeptide(L)' 'MAPQPFPKLQAVNSPAVDTAAAAYYLNRRPQTLRTWACFENGPIRPLRINGRLAWRVCDIKALMGV' A
#
# COMPACT_ATOMS: atom_id res chain seq x y z
N MET A 1 -20.46 2.99 -12.60
CA MET A 1 -20.00 2.38 -11.34
C MET A 1 -18.67 1.71 -11.64
N ALA A 2 -17.53 2.34 -11.33
CA ALA A 2 -16.24 1.68 -11.54
C ALA A 2 -16.15 0.49 -10.56
N PRO A 3 -15.81 -0.73 -11.02
CA PRO A 3 -15.63 -1.85 -10.12
C PRO A 3 -14.51 -1.49 -9.14
N GLN A 4 -14.77 -1.56 -7.84
CA GLN A 4 -13.74 -1.36 -6.83
C GLN A 4 -12.77 -2.54 -6.94
N PRO A 5 -11.53 -2.35 -7.42
CA PRO A 5 -10.63 -3.47 -7.68
C PRO A 5 -10.09 -4.08 -6.39
N PHE A 6 -10.26 -3.42 -5.24
CA PHE A 6 -9.75 -3.86 -3.95
C PHE A 6 -10.84 -3.80 -2.86
N PRO A 7 -10.84 -4.76 -1.92
CA PRO A 7 -11.74 -4.75 -0.77
C PRO A 7 -11.45 -3.54 0.14
N LYS A 8 -12.41 -3.15 0.98
CA LYS A 8 -12.21 -2.05 1.94
C LYS A 8 -11.02 -2.34 2.86
N LEU A 9 -10.19 -1.33 3.14
CA LEU A 9 -8.99 -1.47 3.97
C LEU A 9 -9.27 -2.10 5.35
N GLN A 10 -10.45 -1.84 5.93
CA GLN A 10 -10.89 -2.42 7.20
C GLN A 10 -11.09 -3.95 7.13
N ALA A 11 -11.54 -4.46 5.98
CA ALA A 11 -11.79 -5.89 5.77
C ALA A 11 -10.53 -6.68 5.38
N VAL A 12 -9.41 -5.99 5.10
CA VAL A 12 -8.14 -6.64 4.78
C VAL A 12 -7.51 -7.19 6.06
N ASN A 13 -7.49 -8.52 6.18
CA ASN A 13 -6.82 -9.23 7.28
C ASN A 13 -5.39 -9.69 6.93
N SER A 14 -4.93 -9.45 5.70
CA SER A 14 -3.56 -9.78 5.28
C SER A 14 -2.56 -8.82 5.94
N PRO A 15 -1.36 -9.31 6.34
CA PRO A 15 -0.36 -8.48 7.01
C PRO A 15 0.22 -7.39 6.09
N ALA A 16 0.34 -7.67 4.81
CA ALA A 16 0.80 -6.73 3.79
C ALA A 16 0.05 -6.92 2.47
N VAL A 17 0.01 -5.86 1.67
CA VAL A 17 -0.62 -5.83 0.34
C VAL A 17 0.39 -5.44 -0.73
N ASP A 18 0.06 -5.75 -1.99
CA ASP A 18 0.86 -5.33 -3.14
C ASP A 18 0.81 -3.80 -3.34
N THR A 19 1.78 -3.29 -4.09
CA THR A 19 1.88 -1.87 -4.49
C THR A 19 0.60 -1.35 -5.15
N ALA A 20 -0.10 -2.14 -5.97
CA ALA A 20 -1.34 -1.70 -6.62
C ALA A 20 -2.47 -1.42 -5.59
N ALA A 21 -2.63 -2.32 -4.62
CA ALA A 21 -3.63 -2.17 -3.56
C ALA A 21 -3.27 -1.01 -2.62
N ALA A 22 -2.00 -0.91 -2.21
CA ALA A 22 -1.53 0.21 -1.38
C ALA A 22 -1.73 1.56 -2.07
N ALA A 23 -1.45 1.64 -3.37
CA ALA A 23 -1.66 2.85 -4.16
C ALA A 23 -3.13 3.25 -4.23
N TYR A 24 -4.02 2.26 -4.39
CA TYR A 24 -5.46 2.49 -4.37
C TYR A 24 -5.94 3.03 -3.02
N TYR A 25 -5.51 2.45 -1.89
CA TYR A 25 -5.91 2.92 -0.56
C TYR A 25 -5.41 4.32 -0.25
N LEU A 26 -4.19 4.66 -0.66
CA LEU A 26 -3.58 5.97 -0.41
C LEU A 26 -4.03 7.03 -1.43
N ASN A 27 -4.88 6.66 -2.40
CA ASN A 27 -5.29 7.52 -3.51
C ASN A 27 -4.07 8.14 -4.23
N ARG A 28 -3.11 7.28 -4.60
CA ARG A 28 -1.88 7.62 -5.32
C ARG A 28 -1.67 6.67 -6.51
N ARG A 29 -0.75 7.01 -7.41
CA ARG A 29 -0.34 6.11 -8.50
C ARG A 29 0.66 5.07 -7.97
N PRO A 30 0.64 3.81 -8.46
CA PRO A 30 1.61 2.79 -8.08
C PRO A 30 3.07 3.20 -8.29
N GLN A 31 3.34 4.04 -9.30
CA GLN A 31 4.68 4.55 -9.58
C GLN A 31 5.20 5.45 -8.45
N THR A 32 4.33 6.25 -7.82
CA THR A 32 4.69 7.05 -6.64
C THR A 32 5.17 6.18 -5.49
N LEU A 33 4.48 5.05 -5.24
CA LEU A 33 4.88 4.10 -4.20
C LEU A 33 6.22 3.42 -4.54
N ARG A 34 6.47 3.09 -5.81
CA ARG A 34 7.78 2.57 -6.24
C ARG A 34 8.90 3.58 -6.05
N THR A 35 8.63 4.87 -6.31
CA THR A 35 9.56 5.96 -6.00
C THR A 35 9.84 6.02 -4.51
N TRP A 36 8.82 5.95 -3.65
CA TRP A 36 9.02 5.90 -2.20
C TRP A 36 9.85 4.70 -1.75
N ALA A 37 9.64 3.53 -2.36
CA ALA A 37 10.43 2.33 -2.10
C ALA A 37 11.91 2.48 -2.52
N CYS A 38 12.16 3.21 -3.62
CA CYS A 38 13.49 3.39 -4.19
C CYS A 38 14.30 4.48 -3.48
N PHE A 39 13.67 5.60 -3.15
CA PHE A 39 14.30 6.77 -2.51
C PHE A 39 14.16 6.76 -0.98
N GLU A 40 13.41 5.81 -0.42
CA GLU A 40 13.11 5.69 1.02
C GLU A 40 12.54 6.98 1.65
N ASN A 41 11.96 7.85 0.81
CA ASN A 41 11.47 9.19 1.16
C ASN A 41 9.93 9.26 1.16
N GLY A 42 9.28 8.15 1.53
CA GLY A 42 7.83 8.04 1.61
C GLY A 42 7.33 8.06 3.05
N PRO A 43 6.04 8.37 3.27
CA PRO A 43 5.42 8.33 4.59
C PRO A 43 5.35 6.90 5.18
N ILE A 44 5.43 5.88 4.33
CA ILE A 44 5.52 4.48 4.71
C ILE A 44 6.62 3.78 3.92
N ARG A 45 7.17 2.70 4.50
CA ARG A 45 8.22 1.88 3.88
C ARG A 45 7.68 0.50 3.52
N PRO A 46 8.05 -0.06 2.34
CA PRO A 46 7.68 -1.41 1.99
C PRO A 46 8.61 -2.43 2.68
N LEU A 47 8.06 -3.60 2.99
CA LEU A 47 8.81 -4.81 3.26
C LEU A 47 9.30 -5.42 1.95
N ARG A 48 10.56 -5.83 1.91
CA ARG A 48 11.13 -6.59 0.78
C ARG A 48 10.99 -8.07 1.09
N ILE A 49 10.03 -8.74 0.46
CA ILE A 49 9.80 -10.18 0.62
C ILE A 49 10.12 -10.87 -0.70
N ASN A 50 11.22 -11.63 -0.73
CA ASN A 50 11.67 -12.36 -1.92
C ASN A 50 11.72 -11.49 -3.19
N GLY A 51 12.29 -10.29 -3.08
CA GLY A 51 12.38 -9.32 -4.20
C GLY A 51 11.09 -8.56 -4.53
N ARG A 52 9.97 -8.81 -3.82
CA ARG A 52 8.70 -8.09 -4.00
C ARG A 52 8.52 -7.00 -2.94
N LEU A 53 7.86 -5.91 -3.33
CA LEU A 53 7.48 -4.82 -2.43
C LEU A 53 6.13 -5.13 -1.78
N ALA A 54 6.14 -5.38 -0.48
CA ALA A 54 4.97 -5.63 0.34
C ALA A 54 4.70 -4.44 1.27
N TRP A 55 3.53 -3.83 1.17
CA TRP A 55 3.15 -2.66 1.97
C TRP A 55 2.32 -3.10 3.17
N ARG A 56 2.77 -2.80 4.39
CA ARG A 56 2.05 -3.21 5.60
C ARG A 56 0.70 -2.52 5.68
N VAL A 57 -0.35 -3.31 5.93
CA VAL A 57 -1.71 -2.79 6.09
C VAL A 57 -1.81 -1.92 7.34
N CYS A 58 -1.10 -2.27 8.41
CA CYS A 58 -1.02 -1.46 9.64
C CYS A 58 -0.51 -0.03 9.35
N ASP A 59 0.58 0.09 8.59
CA ASP A 59 1.16 1.38 8.22
C ASP A 59 0.20 2.21 7.35
N ILE A 60 -0.50 1.58 6.40
CA ILE A 60 -1.51 2.25 5.56
C ILE A 60 -2.70 2.70 6.41
N LYS A 61 -3.18 1.86 7.33
CA LYS A 61 -4.28 2.18 8.26
C LYS A 61 -3.92 3.36 9.16
N ALA A 62 -2.71 3.34 9.75
CA ALA A 62 -2.19 4.43 10.57
C ALA A 62 -2.12 5.77 9.80
N LEU A 63 -1.67 5.76 8.53
CA LEU A 63 -1.66 6.97 7.69
C LEU A 63 -3.06 7.49 7.34
N MET A 64 -4.01 6.57 7.12
CA MET A 64 -5.38 6.93 6.74
C MET A 64 -6.27 7.26 7.94
N GLY A 65 -5.79 7.04 9.17
CA GLY A 65 -6.51 7.32 10.41
C GLY A 65 -7.65 6.35 10.71
N VAL A 66 -7.51 5.07 10.31
CA VAL A 66 -8.53 4.01 10.46
C VAL A 66 -8.02 2.76 11.16
#